data_AF-A0A1H2S2R2-F1
#
_entry.id   AF-A0A1H2S2R2-F1
#
_cell.length_a   1.000
_cell.length_b   1.000
_cell.length_c   1.000
_cell.angle_alpha   90.00
_cell.angle_beta   90.00
_cell.angle_gamma   90.00
#
_symmetry.space_group_name_H-M   'P 1'
#
loop_
_entity.id
_entity.type
_entity.pdbx_description
1 polymer ?
#
loop_
_entity_poly.entity_id
_entity_poly.type
_entity_poly.pdbx_seq_one_letter_code
_entity_poly.pdbx_strand_id
1 'polypeptide(L)'
;MPFTFAHPLFAVPLRRIKPKWVSVTGLILGSMSPDMEYFVAMEPYQSIGHSILGFLIQGLPLCIAFAFVFHYLIKPVLPKFLPSFGRMDQFVSSLCVEWKLDSVRAWIVFLGSLLVGYWTHMFVDAWTHAGGIFVETFDFLRVHHGDSPLYAKLQIDFSLVGLFIPGLMLLYRYFRFMGLSRNTVKEKIAAPSTKISLWLVLLSTTVIVYKLKMMVIHHRHDFVSTVVVAPLSSLLFGFYVASLFYWAVKKQRVWYALGSLALIVATIIALRFGTNLREHLFTDGIPYRYLNPPKGVFDPLWNGFLLCWSTALLLSSRIVATSHRVVKSPFQLKQ
;
A
#
# COMPACT_ATOMS: atom_id res chain seq x y z
N MET A 1 12.73 -5.17 -8.06
CA MET A 1 12.76 -3.77 -8.56
C MET A 1 13.00 -2.81 -7.39
N PRO A 2 13.52 -1.59 -7.58
CA PRO A 2 13.79 -0.67 -6.48
C PRO A 2 12.52 0.03 -5.98
N PHE A 3 11.42 -0.03 -6.72
CA PHE A 3 10.18 0.67 -6.37
C PHE A 3 8.97 -0.26 -6.42
N THR A 4 8.42 -0.57 -5.24
CA THR A 4 7.29 -1.48 -5.06
C THR A 4 6.05 -1.11 -5.89
N PHE A 5 5.74 0.18 -6.03
CA PHE A 5 4.58 0.64 -6.80
C PHE A 5 4.71 0.48 -8.32
N ALA A 6 5.86 0.04 -8.83
CA ALA A 6 6.07 -0.31 -10.24
C ALA A 6 5.54 -1.72 -10.58
N HIS A 7 5.60 -2.65 -9.62
CA HIS A 7 5.21 -4.06 -9.81
C HIS A 7 3.77 -4.27 -10.31
N PRO A 8 2.76 -3.48 -9.90
CA PRO A 8 1.41 -3.59 -10.42
C PRO A 8 1.30 -3.60 -11.96
N LEU A 9 2.22 -2.92 -12.67
CA LEU A 9 2.22 -2.94 -14.14
C LEU A 9 2.41 -4.35 -14.71
N PHE A 10 3.15 -5.22 -14.03
CA PHE A 10 3.47 -6.56 -14.51
C PHE A 10 2.38 -7.57 -14.15
N ALA A 11 1.55 -7.25 -13.16
CA ALA A 11 0.42 -8.07 -12.75
C ALA A 11 -0.89 -7.72 -13.49
N VAL A 12 -1.25 -6.43 -13.51
CA VAL A 12 -2.57 -5.94 -13.97
C VAL A 12 -2.95 -6.29 -15.42
N PRO A 13 -2.02 -6.37 -16.41
CA PRO A 13 -2.35 -6.78 -17.77
C PRO A 13 -3.05 -8.15 -17.86
N LEU A 14 -2.83 -9.06 -16.90
CA LEU A 14 -3.53 -10.35 -16.82
C LEU A 14 -5.05 -10.20 -16.75
N ARG A 15 -5.57 -9.08 -16.22
CA ARG A 15 -7.01 -8.79 -16.25
C ARG A 15 -7.56 -8.68 -17.67
N ARG A 16 -6.75 -8.22 -18.64
CA ARG A 16 -7.20 -8.11 -20.04
C ARG A 16 -7.45 -9.48 -20.67
N ILE A 17 -6.76 -10.52 -20.17
CA ILE A 17 -6.85 -11.88 -20.70
C ILE A 17 -8.10 -12.59 -20.14
N LYS A 18 -8.35 -12.49 -18.83
CA LYS A 18 -9.46 -13.20 -18.15
C LYS A 18 -10.16 -12.33 -17.11
N PRO A 19 -10.95 -11.31 -17.50
CA PRO A 19 -11.48 -10.31 -16.56
C PRO A 19 -12.44 -10.85 -15.50
N LYS A 20 -13.12 -11.99 -15.75
CA LYS A 20 -14.02 -12.65 -14.79
C LYS A 20 -13.30 -13.50 -13.73
N TRP A 21 -12.01 -13.76 -13.92
CA TRP A 21 -11.23 -14.69 -13.10
C TRP A 21 -10.18 -13.98 -12.26
N VAL A 22 -10.10 -12.65 -12.35
CA VAL A 22 -9.02 -11.89 -11.75
C VAL A 22 -9.52 -10.60 -11.12
N SER A 23 -9.08 -10.34 -9.90
CA SER A 23 -9.33 -9.11 -9.14
C SER A 23 -8.15 -8.16 -9.32
N VAL A 24 -8.40 -6.94 -9.83
CA VAL A 24 -7.33 -5.91 -9.91
C VAL A 24 -6.76 -5.60 -8.55
N THR A 25 -7.62 -5.43 -7.54
CA THR A 25 -7.17 -5.19 -6.16
C THR A 25 -6.24 -6.30 -5.70
N GLY A 26 -6.59 -7.56 -6.00
CA GLY A 26 -5.76 -8.72 -5.67
C GLY A 26 -4.42 -8.69 -6.41
N LEU A 27 -4.43 -8.47 -7.73
CA LEU A 27 -3.18 -8.40 -8.50
C LEU A 27 -2.25 -7.29 -8.01
N ILE A 28 -2.78 -6.08 -7.78
CA ILE A 28 -2.00 -4.93 -7.32
C ILE A 28 -1.39 -5.23 -5.95
N LEU A 29 -2.22 -5.58 -4.96
CA LEU A 29 -1.74 -5.78 -3.59
C LEU A 29 -0.82 -7.00 -3.49
N GLY A 30 -1.14 -8.09 -4.20
CA GLY A 30 -0.25 -9.25 -4.28
C GLY A 30 1.11 -8.90 -4.86
N SER A 31 1.15 -8.12 -5.93
CA SER A 31 2.42 -7.68 -6.56
C SER A 31 3.25 -6.72 -5.70
N MET A 32 2.65 -6.15 -4.66
CA MET A 32 3.34 -5.29 -3.71
C MET A 32 3.66 -6.01 -2.39
N SER A 33 3.08 -7.20 -2.15
CA SER A 33 3.08 -7.83 -0.83
C SER A 33 4.46 -8.16 -0.26
N PRO A 34 5.45 -8.64 -1.05
CA PRO A 34 6.77 -8.96 -0.51
C PRO A 34 7.47 -7.76 0.14
N ASP A 35 7.23 -6.56 -0.42
CA ASP A 35 7.83 -5.30 0.02
C ASP A 35 6.96 -4.52 1.02
N MET A 36 5.75 -5.00 1.37
CA MET A 36 4.87 -4.26 2.29
C MET A 36 5.50 -4.04 3.66
N GLU A 37 6.42 -4.93 4.07
CA GLU A 37 7.22 -4.78 5.29
C GLU A 37 7.96 -3.44 5.31
N TYR A 38 8.45 -2.96 4.15
CA TYR A 38 9.17 -1.70 4.06
C TYR A 38 8.32 -0.52 4.49
N PHE A 39 7.04 -0.52 4.10
CA PHE A 39 6.13 0.57 4.38
C PHE A 39 5.61 0.55 5.81
N VAL A 40 5.47 -0.65 6.39
CA VAL A 40 5.07 -0.77 7.81
C VAL A 40 6.25 -0.42 8.73
N ALA A 41 7.47 -0.88 8.41
CA ALA A 41 8.68 -0.53 9.14
C ALA A 41 9.15 0.91 8.88
N MET A 42 8.68 1.52 7.78
CA MET A 42 9.14 2.81 7.24
C MET A 42 10.64 2.83 6.92
N GLU A 43 11.21 1.71 6.51
CA GLU A 43 12.62 1.52 6.10
C GLU A 43 12.73 0.24 5.27
N PRO A 44 13.82 -0.04 4.54
CA PRO A 44 13.96 -1.25 3.74
C PRO A 44 14.21 -2.52 4.59
N TYR A 45 13.36 -2.74 5.59
CA TYR A 45 13.30 -3.90 6.45
C TYR A 45 12.65 -5.10 5.75
N GLN A 46 13.36 -6.22 5.68
CA GLN A 46 12.84 -7.45 5.05
C GLN A 46 13.08 -8.64 5.97
N SER A 47 12.00 -9.33 6.34
CA SER A 47 12.08 -10.63 7.02
C SER A 47 11.82 -11.75 6.00
N ILE A 48 10.68 -12.42 6.07
CA ILE A 48 10.33 -13.56 5.22
C ILE A 48 9.36 -13.22 4.08
N GLY A 49 9.04 -11.94 3.83
CA GLY A 49 8.04 -11.51 2.84
C GLY A 49 8.22 -12.09 1.43
N HIS A 50 9.46 -12.36 1.02
CA HIS A 50 9.82 -12.99 -0.26
C HIS A 50 9.75 -14.53 -0.26
N SER A 51 9.21 -15.15 0.79
CA SER A 51 8.93 -16.60 0.84
C SER A 51 7.43 -16.87 0.76
N ILE A 52 7.04 -18.09 0.35
CA ILE A 52 5.62 -18.48 0.32
C ILE A 52 5.01 -18.43 1.72
N LEU A 53 5.78 -18.78 2.76
CA LEU A 53 5.33 -18.67 4.15
C LEU A 53 5.06 -17.22 4.52
N GLY A 54 5.97 -16.30 4.17
CA GLY A 54 5.80 -14.87 4.40
C GLY A 54 4.61 -14.30 3.64
N PHE A 55 4.38 -14.72 2.39
CA PHE A 55 3.14 -14.39 1.68
C PHE A 55 1.89 -14.81 2.47
N LEU A 56 1.87 -16.04 3.01
CA LEU A 56 0.71 -16.54 3.74
C LEU A 56 0.47 -15.84 5.08
N ILE A 57 1.51 -15.57 5.86
CA ILE A 57 1.37 -15.08 7.25
C ILE A 57 1.62 -13.58 7.43
N GLN A 58 2.28 -12.93 6.47
CA GLN A 58 2.51 -11.47 6.46
C GLN A 58 1.73 -10.82 5.31
N GLY A 59 1.95 -11.30 4.09
CA GLY A 59 1.38 -10.73 2.87
C GLY A 59 -0.14 -10.76 2.84
N LEU A 60 -0.77 -11.91 3.08
CA LEU A 60 -2.22 -12.06 3.05
C LEU A 60 -2.92 -11.18 4.10
N PRO A 61 -2.55 -11.19 5.40
CA PRO A 61 -3.14 -10.28 6.38
C PRO A 61 -3.04 -8.80 5.99
N LEU A 62 -1.85 -8.36 5.56
CA LEU A 62 -1.63 -6.97 5.15
C LEU A 62 -2.44 -6.60 3.90
N CYS A 63 -2.44 -7.46 2.87
CA CYS A 63 -3.20 -7.25 1.66
C CYS A 63 -4.71 -7.16 1.93
N ILE A 64 -5.25 -8.02 2.79
CA ILE A 64 -6.65 -7.97 3.19
C ILE A 64 -6.92 -6.66 3.93
N ALA A 65 -6.11 -6.32 4.94
CA ALA A 65 -6.26 -5.08 5.69
C ALA A 65 -6.25 -3.84 4.79
N PHE A 66 -5.25 -3.72 3.91
CA PHE A 66 -5.13 -2.62 2.98
C PHE A 66 -6.25 -2.59 1.95
N ALA A 67 -6.74 -3.73 1.46
CA ALA A 67 -7.90 -3.76 0.55
C ALA A 67 -9.15 -3.15 1.22
N PHE A 68 -9.45 -3.54 2.46
CA PHE A 68 -10.60 -3.03 3.20
C PHE A 68 -10.45 -1.55 3.55
N VAL A 69 -9.29 -1.14 4.07
CA VAL A 69 -8.99 0.27 4.35
C VAL A 69 -9.08 1.10 3.08
N PHE A 70 -8.49 0.65 1.98
CA PHE A 70 -8.53 1.40 0.73
C PHE A 70 -9.96 1.53 0.20
N HIS A 71 -10.68 0.42 0.01
CA HIS A 71 -11.98 0.47 -0.66
C HIS A 71 -13.10 1.07 0.19
N TYR A 72 -13.10 0.86 1.50
CA TYR A 72 -14.18 1.34 2.37
C TYR A 72 -13.87 2.66 3.06
N LEU A 73 -12.60 2.96 3.35
CA LEU A 73 -12.22 4.17 4.06
C LEU A 73 -11.68 5.25 3.12
N ILE A 74 -10.60 4.97 2.39
CA ILE A 74 -9.83 5.98 1.64
C ILE A 74 -10.50 6.33 0.30
N LYS A 75 -10.76 5.33 -0.54
CA LYS A 75 -11.26 5.48 -1.90
C LYS A 75 -12.52 6.35 -2.02
N PRO A 76 -13.54 6.25 -1.13
CA PRO A 76 -14.70 7.14 -1.18
C PRO A 76 -14.42 8.61 -0.83
N VAL A 77 -13.29 8.89 -0.18
CA VAL A 77 -12.85 10.22 0.22
C VAL A 77 -11.88 10.83 -0.79
N LEU A 78 -11.13 10.01 -1.55
CA LEU A 78 -10.16 10.47 -2.57
C LEU A 78 -10.67 11.61 -3.48
N PRO A 79 -11.89 11.57 -4.06
CA PRO A 79 -12.38 12.69 -4.88
C PRO A 79 -12.38 14.04 -4.17
N LYS A 80 -12.53 14.04 -2.84
CA LYS A 80 -12.63 15.25 -2.00
C LYS A 80 -11.28 15.89 -1.72
N PHE A 81 -10.17 15.17 -1.93
CA PHE A 81 -8.83 15.76 -1.90
C PHE A 81 -8.53 16.56 -3.18
N LEU A 82 -9.20 16.27 -4.29
CA LEU A 82 -8.84 16.90 -5.57
C LEU A 82 -9.55 18.23 -5.78
N PRO A 83 -8.92 19.18 -6.51
CA PRO A 83 -9.58 20.42 -6.90
C PRO A 83 -10.76 20.13 -7.82
N SER A 84 -11.76 21.02 -7.79
CA SER A 84 -12.87 20.98 -8.77
C SER A 84 -12.47 21.62 -10.11
N PHE A 85 -11.32 22.29 -10.15
CA PHE A 85 -10.71 22.77 -11.39
C PHE A 85 -10.37 21.58 -12.29
N GLY A 86 -10.64 21.71 -13.59
CA GLY A 86 -10.46 20.60 -14.55
C GLY A 86 -11.34 19.38 -14.26
N ARG A 87 -12.33 19.46 -13.36
CA ARG A 87 -13.22 18.33 -12.99
C ARG A 87 -12.46 17.10 -12.48
N MET A 88 -11.29 17.30 -11.88
CA MET A 88 -10.45 16.22 -11.36
C MET A 88 -11.15 15.41 -10.27
N ASP A 89 -11.88 16.09 -9.37
CA ASP A 89 -12.71 15.45 -8.35
C ASP A 89 -13.78 14.54 -8.98
N GLN A 90 -14.50 15.02 -10.00
CA GLN A 90 -15.50 14.23 -10.73
C GLN A 90 -14.88 13.05 -11.49
N PHE A 91 -13.73 13.24 -12.12
CA PHE A 91 -13.01 12.15 -12.79
C PHE A 91 -12.67 11.05 -11.78
N VAL A 92 -12.05 11.37 -10.65
CA VAL A 92 -11.71 10.36 -9.64
C VAL A 92 -12.96 9.73 -9.04
N SER A 93 -14.03 10.50 -8.82
CA SER A 93 -15.32 9.97 -8.38
C SER A 93 -15.88 8.93 -9.36
N SER A 94 -15.75 9.15 -10.66
CA SER A 94 -16.17 8.18 -11.69
C SER A 94 -15.36 6.88 -11.67
N LEU A 95 -14.12 6.92 -11.17
CA LEU A 95 -13.28 5.74 -10.99
C LEU A 95 -13.59 4.98 -9.69
N CYS A 96 -14.33 5.57 -8.76
CA CYS A 96 -14.70 4.98 -7.48
C CYS A 96 -15.84 3.97 -7.61
N VAL A 97 -15.62 2.90 -8.39
CA VAL A 97 -16.57 1.79 -8.53
C VAL A 97 -16.64 0.99 -7.24
N GLU A 98 -17.82 0.50 -6.89
CA GLU A 98 -18.05 -0.33 -5.70
C GLU A 98 -17.17 -1.61 -5.73
N TRP A 99 -16.60 -1.97 -4.59
CA TRP A 99 -15.83 -3.20 -4.41
C TRP A 99 -16.51 -4.06 -3.36
N LYS A 100 -16.73 -5.34 -3.68
CA LYS A 100 -17.42 -6.31 -2.83
C LYS A 100 -16.66 -7.61 -2.76
N LEU A 101 -16.63 -8.19 -1.57
CA LEU A 101 -16.22 -9.57 -1.30
C LEU A 101 -17.38 -10.28 -0.57
N ASP A 102 -18.51 -10.39 -1.28
CA ASP A 102 -19.81 -10.84 -0.74
C ASP A 102 -20.13 -12.32 -1.04
N SER A 103 -19.26 -13.01 -1.77
CA SER A 103 -19.42 -14.42 -2.12
C SER A 103 -18.11 -15.18 -1.97
N VAL A 104 -18.21 -16.49 -1.71
CA VAL A 104 -17.06 -17.41 -1.66
C VAL A 104 -16.25 -17.31 -2.97
N ARG A 105 -16.94 -17.21 -4.11
CA ARG A 105 -16.30 -17.01 -5.42
C ARG A 105 -15.49 -15.72 -5.48
N ALA A 106 -16.03 -14.60 -4.99
CA ALA A 106 -15.30 -13.33 -4.96
C ALA A 106 -14.04 -13.42 -4.09
N TRP A 107 -14.11 -14.11 -2.96
CA TRP A 107 -12.96 -14.40 -2.10
C TRP A 107 -11.91 -15.26 -2.81
N ILE A 108 -12.31 -16.37 -3.44
CA ILE A 108 -11.39 -17.24 -4.19
C ILE A 108 -10.69 -16.45 -5.30
N VAL A 109 -11.42 -15.66 -6.08
CA VAL A 109 -10.84 -14.82 -7.14
C VAL A 109 -9.89 -13.79 -6.56
N PHE A 110 -10.24 -13.14 -5.44
CA PHE A 110 -9.38 -12.15 -4.79
C PHE A 110 -8.09 -12.78 -4.27
N LEU A 111 -8.17 -13.86 -3.49
CA LEU A 111 -7.00 -14.55 -2.93
C LEU A 111 -6.13 -15.18 -4.01
N GLY A 112 -6.73 -15.81 -5.03
CA GLY A 112 -5.99 -16.31 -6.20
C GLY A 112 -5.27 -15.19 -6.94
N SER A 113 -5.89 -14.01 -7.06
CA SER A 113 -5.24 -12.85 -7.67
C SER A 113 -4.12 -12.26 -6.81
N LEU A 114 -4.21 -12.32 -5.48
CA LEU A 114 -3.11 -11.96 -4.58
C LEU A 114 -1.91 -12.88 -4.83
N LEU A 115 -2.14 -14.19 -4.92
CA LEU A 115 -1.08 -15.16 -5.18
C LEU A 115 -0.43 -14.95 -6.56
N VAL A 116 -1.25 -14.72 -7.60
CA VAL A 116 -0.73 -14.40 -8.94
C VAL A 116 0.08 -13.11 -8.90
N GLY A 117 -0.42 -12.05 -8.24
CA GLY A 117 0.31 -10.81 -8.04
C GLY A 117 1.66 -11.05 -7.36
N TYR A 118 1.67 -11.80 -6.26
CA TYR A 118 2.90 -12.19 -5.55
C TYR A 118 3.90 -12.87 -6.47
N TRP A 119 3.47 -13.84 -7.28
CA TRP A 119 4.36 -14.51 -8.23
C TRP A 119 4.88 -13.58 -9.33
N THR A 120 4.08 -12.61 -9.79
CA THR A 120 4.58 -11.59 -10.74
C THR A 120 5.67 -10.72 -10.11
N HIS A 121 5.59 -10.42 -8.81
CA HIS A 121 6.66 -9.73 -8.08
C HIS A 121 7.94 -10.57 -8.04
N MET A 122 7.83 -11.82 -7.56
CA MET A 122 8.97 -12.74 -7.48
C MET A 122 9.63 -12.97 -8.84
N PHE A 123 8.82 -13.12 -9.89
CA PHE A 123 9.29 -13.28 -11.26
C PHE A 123 10.13 -12.09 -11.70
N VAL A 124 9.61 -10.88 -11.54
CA VAL A 124 10.29 -9.63 -11.86
C VAL A 124 11.60 -9.47 -11.07
N ASP A 125 11.57 -9.80 -9.77
CA ASP A 125 12.73 -9.68 -8.91
C ASP A 125 13.84 -10.64 -9.30
N ALA A 126 13.47 -11.85 -9.75
CA ALA A 126 14.43 -12.82 -10.25
C ALA A 126 15.25 -12.33 -11.46
N TRP A 127 14.77 -11.33 -12.20
CA TRP A 127 15.50 -10.67 -13.30
C TRP A 127 16.31 -9.45 -12.88
N THR A 128 16.00 -8.85 -11.74
CA THR A 128 16.47 -7.49 -11.39
C THR A 128 17.34 -7.42 -10.14
N HIS A 129 17.55 -8.54 -9.45
CA HIS A 129 18.39 -8.61 -8.25
C HIS A 129 19.55 -9.57 -8.42
N ALA A 130 20.68 -9.25 -7.79
CA ALA A 130 21.93 -10.00 -7.91
C ALA A 130 21.78 -11.50 -7.60
N GLY A 131 20.98 -11.84 -6.57
CA GLY A 131 20.66 -13.23 -6.19
C GLY A 131 19.37 -13.77 -6.82
N GLY A 132 18.89 -13.17 -7.90
CA GLY A 132 17.72 -13.63 -8.64
C GLY A 132 18.08 -14.82 -9.53
N ILE A 133 17.22 -15.84 -9.59
CA ILE A 133 17.48 -17.08 -10.34
C ILE A 133 17.86 -16.80 -11.81
N PHE A 134 17.22 -15.84 -12.48
CA PHE A 134 17.54 -15.53 -13.88
C PHE A 134 18.88 -14.79 -14.00
N VAL A 135 19.20 -13.88 -13.07
CA VAL A 135 20.51 -13.24 -13.01
C VAL A 135 21.61 -14.25 -12.72
N GLU A 136 21.31 -15.28 -11.92
CA GLU A 136 22.22 -16.39 -11.63
C GLU A 136 22.44 -17.30 -12.85
N THR A 137 21.38 -17.56 -13.61
CA THR A 137 21.35 -18.49 -14.76
C THR A 137 21.89 -17.86 -16.04
N PHE A 138 21.60 -16.59 -16.31
CA PHE A 138 21.93 -15.93 -17.57
C PHE A 138 23.08 -14.93 -17.40
N ASP A 139 24.27 -15.31 -17.88
CA ASP A 139 25.49 -14.50 -17.75
C ASP A 139 25.37 -13.08 -18.28
N PHE A 140 24.62 -12.87 -19.37
CA PHE A 140 24.47 -11.56 -20.00
C PHE A 140 23.84 -10.51 -19.06
N LEU A 141 23.07 -10.93 -18.05
CA LEU A 141 22.47 -10.03 -17.06
C LEU A 141 23.51 -9.46 -16.07
N ARG A 142 24.63 -10.17 -15.88
CA ARG A 142 25.75 -9.74 -15.04
C ARG A 142 26.79 -8.92 -15.79
N VAL A 143 26.71 -8.85 -17.12
CA VAL A 143 27.64 -8.06 -17.94
C VAL A 143 27.50 -6.58 -17.59
N HIS A 144 28.63 -5.98 -17.20
CA HIS A 144 28.72 -4.55 -16.92
C HIS A 144 28.58 -3.74 -18.20
N HIS A 145 27.72 -2.74 -18.14
CA HIS A 145 27.57 -1.75 -19.20
C HIS A 145 27.86 -0.38 -18.57
N GLY A 146 29.10 0.10 -18.59
CA GLY A 146 29.52 1.23 -17.76
C GLY A 146 29.61 0.84 -16.28
N ASP A 147 29.10 1.68 -15.37
CA ASP A 147 29.32 1.54 -13.93
C ASP A 147 28.50 0.43 -13.24
N SER A 148 27.50 -0.15 -13.92
CA SER A 148 26.61 -1.14 -13.32
C SER A 148 26.29 -2.32 -14.24
N PRO A 149 26.01 -3.51 -13.67
CA PRO A 149 25.57 -4.68 -14.43
C PRO A 149 24.17 -4.47 -15.01
N LEU A 150 23.85 -5.19 -16.08
CA LEU A 150 22.57 -5.05 -16.79
C LEU A 150 21.36 -5.27 -15.87
N TYR A 151 21.39 -6.25 -14.96
CA TYR A 151 20.27 -6.48 -14.03
C TYR A 151 19.96 -5.24 -13.16
N ALA A 152 20.98 -4.48 -12.76
CA ALA A 152 20.81 -3.28 -11.93
C ALA A 152 20.23 -2.11 -12.75
N LYS A 153 20.51 -2.07 -14.06
CA LYS A 153 19.85 -1.13 -14.98
C LYS A 153 18.39 -1.50 -15.20
N LEU A 154 18.12 -2.79 -15.44
CA LEU A 154 16.75 -3.31 -15.57
C LEU A 154 15.93 -2.99 -14.33
N GLN A 155 16.54 -3.05 -13.13
CA GLN A 155 15.91 -2.62 -11.89
C GLN A 155 15.34 -1.18 -12.02
N ILE A 156 16.13 -0.21 -12.48
CA ILE A 156 15.71 1.18 -12.67
C ILE A 156 14.70 1.31 -13.82
N ASP A 157 14.98 0.72 -14.97
CA ASP A 157 14.16 0.84 -16.18
C ASP A 157 12.76 0.30 -15.96
N PHE A 158 12.66 -0.87 -15.33
CA PHE A 158 11.40 -1.50 -14.98
C PHE A 158 10.61 -0.68 -13.96
N SER A 159 11.30 0.00 -13.03
CA SER A 159 10.69 0.98 -12.12
C SER A 159 10.05 2.15 -12.87
N LEU A 160 10.80 2.74 -13.80
CA LEU A 160 10.36 3.88 -14.59
C LEU A 160 9.17 3.50 -15.47
N VAL A 161 9.27 2.40 -16.21
CA VAL A 161 8.19 1.88 -17.05
C VAL A 161 6.96 1.53 -16.20
N GLY A 162 7.18 0.86 -15.06
CA GLY A 162 6.17 0.46 -14.10
C GLY A 162 5.33 1.60 -13.54
N LEU A 163 5.91 2.80 -13.42
CA LEU A 163 5.19 4.01 -12.99
C LEU A 163 4.64 4.82 -14.17
N PHE A 164 5.42 4.94 -15.23
CA PHE A 164 5.11 5.81 -16.37
C PHE A 164 3.89 5.30 -17.17
N ILE A 165 3.81 3.99 -17.44
CA ILE A 165 2.70 3.44 -18.22
C ILE A 165 1.35 3.60 -17.50
N PRO A 166 1.19 3.22 -16.21
CA PRO A 166 -0.06 3.49 -15.49
C PRO A 166 -0.40 4.98 -15.41
N GLY A 167 0.61 5.85 -15.26
CA GLY A 167 0.46 7.30 -15.30
C GLY A 167 -0.12 7.81 -16.63
N LEU A 168 0.46 7.38 -17.75
CA LEU A 168 -0.05 7.70 -19.09
C LEU A 168 -1.46 7.16 -19.32
N MET A 169 -1.75 5.94 -18.86
CA MET A 169 -3.08 5.36 -18.95
C MET A 169 -4.11 6.17 -18.16
N LEU A 170 -3.76 6.64 -16.96
CA LEU A 170 -4.62 7.50 -16.16
C LEU A 170 -4.86 8.85 -16.85
N LEU A 171 -3.81 9.46 -17.40
CA LEU A 171 -3.88 10.71 -18.14
C LEU A 171 -4.75 10.60 -19.39
N TYR A 172 -4.59 9.54 -20.17
CA TYR A 172 -5.44 9.24 -21.32
C TYR A 172 -6.91 9.10 -20.92
N ARG A 173 -7.20 8.38 -19.83
CA ARG A 173 -8.57 8.24 -19.31
C ARG A 173 -9.15 9.57 -18.84
N TYR A 174 -8.34 10.44 -18.24
CA TYR A 174 -8.74 11.78 -17.83
C TYR A 174 -9.11 12.66 -19.03
N PHE A 175 -8.28 12.70 -20.08
CA PHE A 175 -8.60 13.46 -21.29
C PHE A 175 -9.84 12.93 -22.01
N ARG A 176 -10.00 11.60 -22.07
CA ARG A 176 -11.22 10.98 -22.60
C ARG A 176 -12.46 11.35 -21.79
N PHE A 177 -12.37 11.34 -20.46
CA PHE A 177 -13.44 11.77 -19.56
C PHE A 177 -13.82 13.24 -19.80
N MET A 178 -12.83 14.12 -19.96
CA MET A 178 -13.04 15.53 -20.25
C MET A 178 -13.74 15.75 -21.59
N GLY A 179 -13.39 14.98 -22.63
CA GLY A 179 -14.04 15.05 -23.94
C GLY A 179 -15.51 14.65 -23.90
N LEU A 180 -15.85 13.57 -23.18
CA LEU A 180 -17.22 13.06 -23.06
C LEU A 180 -18.11 13.94 -22.18
N SER A 181 -17.53 14.64 -21.21
CA SER A 181 -18.32 15.32 -20.19
C SER A 181 -18.63 16.79 -20.51
N ARG A 182 -18.28 17.30 -21.71
CA ARG A 182 -18.37 18.74 -22.05
C ARG A 182 -19.72 19.41 -21.72
N ASN A 183 -20.83 18.69 -21.74
CA ASN A 183 -22.19 19.25 -21.57
C ASN A 183 -22.84 19.00 -20.20
N THR A 184 -22.15 18.41 -19.23
CA THR A 184 -22.72 18.12 -17.89
C THR A 184 -22.44 19.25 -16.91
N VAL A 185 -23.40 19.56 -16.03
CA VAL A 185 -23.30 20.59 -14.99
C VAL A 185 -22.08 20.36 -14.06
N LYS A 186 -21.39 21.44 -13.71
CA LYS A 186 -20.26 21.44 -12.77
C LYS A 186 -20.74 21.35 -11.32
N GLU A 187 -21.14 20.16 -10.88
CA GLU A 187 -21.42 19.94 -9.46
C GLU A 187 -20.12 19.74 -8.66
N LYS A 188 -19.96 20.50 -7.57
CA LYS A 188 -18.84 20.34 -6.64
C LYS A 188 -19.10 19.13 -5.75
N ILE A 189 -18.13 18.21 -5.66
CA ILE A 189 -18.25 17.01 -4.81
C ILE A 189 -18.18 17.32 -3.31
N ALA A 190 -17.43 18.36 -2.95
CA ALA A 190 -17.25 18.78 -1.56
C ALA A 190 -17.05 20.30 -1.47
N ALA A 191 -17.44 20.86 -0.32
CA ALA A 191 -17.19 22.26 0.00
C ALA A 191 -15.68 22.55 0.12
N PRO A 192 -15.21 23.77 -0.21
CA PRO A 192 -13.79 24.13 -0.10
C PRO A 192 -13.22 23.92 1.31
N SER A 193 -13.99 24.21 2.35
CA SER A 193 -13.60 23.99 3.74
C SER A 193 -13.28 22.52 4.02
N THR A 194 -14.11 21.58 3.53
CA THR A 194 -13.84 20.14 3.65
C THR A 194 -12.54 19.74 2.95
N LYS A 195 -12.28 20.29 1.77
CA LYS A 195 -11.03 20.00 1.03
C LYS A 195 -9.81 20.50 1.81
N ILE A 196 -9.88 21.72 2.35
CA ILE A 196 -8.82 22.32 3.17
C ILE A 196 -8.59 21.48 4.43
N SER A 197 -9.63 21.12 5.18
CA SER A 197 -9.50 20.29 6.37
C SER A 197 -8.86 18.94 6.07
N LEU A 198 -9.24 18.29 4.97
CA LEU A 198 -8.64 17.01 4.54
C LEU A 198 -7.14 17.15 4.28
N TRP A 199 -6.73 18.19 3.53
CA TRP A 199 -5.31 18.46 3.27
C TRP A 199 -4.53 18.83 4.54
N LEU A 200 -5.12 19.64 5.42
CA LEU A 200 -4.48 20.00 6.69
C LEU A 200 -4.23 18.76 7.56
N VAL A 201 -5.22 17.87 7.71
CA VAL A 201 -5.05 16.63 8.48
C VAL A 201 -4.03 15.71 7.82
N LEU A 202 -4.07 15.57 6.49
CA LEU A 202 -3.11 14.77 5.73
C LEU A 202 -1.67 15.26 5.96
N LEU A 203 -1.41 16.54 5.69
CA LEU A 203 -0.07 17.13 5.75
C LEU A 203 0.46 17.18 7.18
N SER A 204 -0.36 17.57 8.16
CA SER A 204 0.05 17.58 9.57
C SER A 204 0.41 16.17 10.06
N THR A 205 -0.44 15.18 9.79
CA THR A 205 -0.17 13.77 10.15
C THR A 205 1.10 13.26 9.47
N THR A 206 1.28 13.54 8.17
CA THR A 206 2.46 13.13 7.41
C THR A 206 3.73 13.69 8.04
N VAL A 207 3.76 14.99 8.35
CA VAL A 207 4.92 15.64 8.96
C VAL A 207 5.20 15.10 10.37
N ILE A 208 4.16 14.89 11.18
CA ILE A 208 4.30 14.37 12.55
C ILE A 208 4.88 12.96 12.51
N VAL A 209 4.29 12.05 11.72
CA VAL A 209 4.74 10.65 11.64
C VAL A 209 6.17 10.55 11.08
N TYR A 210 6.48 11.34 10.04
CA TYR A 210 7.82 11.39 9.48
C TYR A 210 8.86 11.86 10.52
N LYS A 211 8.60 12.98 11.21
CA LYS A 211 9.51 13.50 12.24
C LYS A 211 9.69 12.51 13.39
N LEU A 212 8.62 11.86 13.86
CA LEU A 212 8.69 10.84 14.90
C LEU A 212 9.57 9.65 14.46
N LYS A 213 9.40 9.16 13.24
CA LYS A 213 10.27 8.11 12.67
C LYS A 213 11.74 8.52 12.68
N MET A 214 12.05 9.74 12.22
CA MET A 214 13.43 10.26 12.18
C MET A 214 14.05 10.48 13.57
N MET A 215 13.24 10.79 14.58
CA MET A 215 13.71 10.93 15.97
C MET A 215 14.00 9.58 16.63
N VAL A 216 13.12 8.59 16.40
CA VAL A 216 13.16 7.29 17.10
C VAL A 216 14.18 6.33 16.48
N ILE A 217 14.35 6.34 15.16
CA ILE A 217 15.20 5.36 14.46
C ILE A 217 16.43 6.04 13.89
N HIS A 218 17.56 5.85 14.58
CA HIS A 218 18.84 6.49 14.31
C HIS A 218 19.71 5.78 13.26
N HIS A 219 19.16 4.92 12.41
CA HIS A 219 19.92 4.33 11.30
C HIS A 219 20.15 5.37 10.20
N ARG A 220 21.17 6.23 10.43
CA ARG A 220 21.46 7.49 9.75
C ARG A 220 21.98 7.38 8.30
N HIS A 221 22.03 6.19 7.69
CA HIS A 221 22.76 6.01 6.42
C HIS A 221 22.01 5.34 5.28
N ASP A 222 20.74 4.98 5.43
CA ASP A 222 19.96 4.53 4.29
C ASP A 222 19.22 5.71 3.63
N PHE A 223 19.80 6.22 2.55
CA PHE A 223 19.22 7.29 1.73
C PHE A 223 17.83 6.90 1.20
N VAL A 224 17.62 5.64 0.82
CA VAL A 224 16.35 5.16 0.27
C VAL A 224 15.28 5.16 1.36
N SER A 225 15.63 4.72 2.57
CA SER A 225 14.73 4.78 3.73
C SER A 225 14.27 6.21 4.00
N THR A 226 15.22 7.14 4.08
CA THR A 226 14.97 8.53 4.52
C THR A 226 14.21 9.34 3.48
N VAL A 227 14.55 9.17 2.20
CA VAL A 227 14.04 10.03 1.11
C VAL A 227 12.81 9.44 0.44
N VAL A 228 12.68 8.11 0.39
CA VAL A 228 11.62 7.44 -0.37
C VAL A 228 10.63 6.75 0.56
N VAL A 229 11.10 5.77 1.35
CA VAL A 229 10.20 4.86 2.08
C VAL A 229 9.47 5.59 3.22
N ALA A 230 10.19 6.30 4.08
CA ALA A 230 9.59 6.97 5.23
C ALA A 230 8.60 8.08 4.83
N PRO A 231 8.94 9.03 3.92
CA PRO A 231 7.99 10.06 3.50
C PRO A 231 6.74 9.48 2.83
N LEU A 232 6.90 8.46 1.97
CA LEU A 232 5.78 7.82 1.29
C LEU A 232 4.87 7.07 2.26
N SER A 233 5.45 6.34 3.22
CA SER A 233 4.69 5.64 4.26
C SER A 233 3.92 6.62 5.15
N SER A 234 4.56 7.73 5.56
CA SER A 234 3.90 8.81 6.31
C SER A 234 2.75 9.44 5.52
N LEU A 235 2.91 9.64 4.22
CA LEU A 235 1.87 10.20 3.36
C LEU A 235 0.67 9.24 3.23
N LEU A 236 0.92 7.95 3.03
CA LEU A 236 -0.13 6.92 2.99
C LEU A 236 -0.89 6.84 4.32
N PHE A 237 -0.17 6.92 5.44
CA PHE A 237 -0.79 6.99 6.77
C PHE A 237 -1.59 8.29 6.96
N GLY A 238 -1.10 9.42 6.42
CA GLY A 238 -1.85 10.68 6.36
C GLY A 238 -3.18 10.55 5.62
N PHE A 239 -3.21 9.86 4.47
CA PHE A 239 -4.46 9.58 3.73
C PHE A 239 -5.43 8.73 4.55
N TYR A 240 -4.90 7.73 5.26
CA TYR A 240 -5.68 6.90 6.17
C TYR A 240 -6.31 7.74 7.30
N VAL A 241 -5.52 8.53 8.02
CA VAL A 241 -6.00 9.35 9.15
C VAL A 241 -7.02 10.41 8.69
N ALA A 242 -6.74 11.13 7.62
CA ALA A 242 -7.65 12.14 7.08
C ALA A 242 -8.99 11.51 6.64
N SER A 243 -8.96 10.32 6.01
CA SER A 243 -10.18 9.60 5.64
C SER A 243 -10.93 9.04 6.84
N LEU A 244 -10.20 8.58 7.86
CA LEU A 244 -10.76 8.11 9.14
C LEU A 244 -11.55 9.21 9.82
N PHE A 245 -10.94 10.39 10.02
CA PHE A 245 -11.62 11.52 10.65
C PHE A 245 -12.76 12.07 9.81
N TYR A 246 -12.66 12.09 8.48
CA TYR A 246 -13.77 12.48 7.61
C TYR A 246 -15.03 11.64 7.88
N TRP A 247 -14.89 10.32 7.90
CA TRP A 247 -16.02 9.43 8.18
C TRP A 247 -16.48 9.51 9.64
N ALA A 248 -15.54 9.66 10.57
CA ALA A 248 -15.85 9.76 11.98
C ALA A 248 -16.68 11.01 12.29
N VAL A 249 -16.36 12.17 11.72
CA VAL A 249 -17.17 13.38 11.86
C VAL A 249 -18.53 13.18 11.18
N LYS A 250 -18.54 12.68 9.93
CA LYS A 250 -19.78 12.50 9.15
C LYS A 250 -20.77 11.54 9.82
N LYS A 251 -20.29 10.56 10.58
CA LYS A 251 -21.12 9.56 11.27
C LYS A 251 -21.22 9.76 12.78
N GLN A 252 -20.68 10.86 13.32
CA GLN A 252 -20.63 11.13 14.77
C GLN A 252 -19.93 10.01 15.58
N ARG A 253 -18.86 9.45 15.01
CA ARG A 253 -18.05 8.33 15.55
C ARG A 253 -16.61 8.73 15.89
N VAL A 254 -16.37 9.99 16.28
CA VAL A 254 -15.01 10.53 16.54
C VAL A 254 -14.25 9.70 17.59
N TRP A 255 -14.92 9.28 18.67
CA TRP A 255 -14.29 8.43 19.70
C TRP A 255 -13.80 7.08 19.17
N TYR A 256 -14.49 6.49 18.20
CA TYR A 256 -14.05 5.24 17.56
C TYR A 256 -12.82 5.46 16.67
N ALA A 257 -12.71 6.61 16.00
CA ALA A 257 -11.50 6.96 15.26
C ALA A 257 -10.31 7.18 16.19
N LEU A 258 -10.50 7.90 17.29
CA LEU A 258 -9.46 8.09 18.30
C LEU A 258 -9.04 6.75 18.93
N GLY A 259 -9.99 5.89 19.29
CA GLY A 259 -9.71 4.55 19.80
C GLY A 259 -8.96 3.67 18.79
N SER A 260 -9.29 3.78 17.49
CA SER A 260 -8.57 3.06 16.43
C SER A 260 -7.12 3.52 16.31
N LEU A 261 -6.85 4.83 16.42
CA LEU A 261 -5.49 5.37 16.40
C LEU A 261 -4.73 4.98 17.66
N ALA A 262 -5.37 5.01 18.82
CA ALA A 262 -4.78 4.56 20.08
C ALA A 262 -4.37 3.08 20.00
N LEU A 263 -5.21 2.22 19.40
CA LEU A 263 -4.89 0.80 19.19
C LEU A 263 -3.67 0.61 18.27
N ILE A 264 -3.57 1.39 17.20
CA ILE A 264 -2.41 1.37 16.30
C ILE A 264 -1.14 1.77 17.05
N VAL A 265 -1.19 2.87 17.82
CA VAL A 265 -0.05 3.34 18.63
C VAL A 265 0.32 2.30 19.70
N ALA A 266 -0.66 1.71 20.39
CA ALA A 266 -0.43 0.66 21.36
C ALA A 266 0.27 -0.56 20.74
N THR A 267 -0.10 -0.92 19.50
CA THR A 267 0.56 -2.01 18.76
C THR A 267 2.03 -1.70 18.46
N ILE A 268 2.37 -0.45 18.11
CA ILE A 268 3.76 -0.01 17.92
C ILE A 268 4.52 -0.03 19.25
N ILE A 269 3.93 0.48 20.33
CA ILE A 269 4.55 0.51 21.67
C ILE A 269 4.82 -0.93 22.15
N ALA A 270 3.87 -1.84 21.95
CA ALA A 270 4.03 -3.25 22.32
C ALA A 270 5.19 -3.92 21.58
N LEU A 271 5.34 -3.64 20.27
CA LEU A 271 6.50 -4.10 19.50
C LEU A 271 7.80 -3.56 20.11
N ARG A 272 7.88 -2.25 20.38
CA ARG A 272 9.07 -1.60 20.94
C ARG A 272 9.45 -2.15 22.31
N PHE A 273 8.45 -2.33 23.17
CA PHE A 273 8.66 -2.94 24.47
C PHE A 273 9.16 -4.39 24.32
N GLY A 274 8.55 -5.17 23.43
CA GLY A 274 8.96 -6.54 23.14
C GLY A 274 10.38 -6.65 22.61
N THR A 275 10.79 -5.76 21.69
CA THR A 275 12.16 -5.73 21.16
C THR A 275 13.18 -5.35 22.23
N ASN A 276 12.88 -4.35 23.07
CA ASN A 276 13.76 -3.94 24.16
C ASN A 276 13.88 -5.05 25.22
N LEU A 277 12.77 -5.72 25.54
CA LEU A 277 12.77 -6.84 26.47
C LEU A 277 13.56 -8.04 25.92
N ARG A 278 13.42 -8.34 24.62
CA ARG A 278 14.22 -9.36 23.93
C ARG A 278 15.71 -9.04 24.03
N GLU A 279 16.10 -7.79 23.80
CA GLU A 279 17.48 -7.36 23.95
C GLU A 279 17.99 -7.54 25.39
N HIS A 280 17.21 -7.15 26.40
CA HIS A 280 17.64 -7.25 27.79
C HIS A 280 17.69 -8.68 28.35
N LEU A 281 16.77 -9.57 27.93
CA LEU A 281 16.69 -10.94 28.45
C LEU A 281 17.65 -11.92 27.78
N PHE A 282 18.04 -11.65 26.53
CA PHE A 282 18.82 -12.59 25.71
C PHE A 282 20.24 -12.10 25.40
N THR A 283 20.76 -11.11 26.14
CA THR A 283 22.14 -10.58 25.97
C THR A 283 23.24 -11.56 26.37
N ASP A 284 22.96 -12.55 27.22
CA ASP A 284 23.98 -13.48 27.71
C ASP A 284 24.01 -14.80 26.91
N GLY A 285 25.02 -14.95 26.05
CA GLY A 285 25.38 -16.22 25.40
C GLY A 285 24.52 -16.65 24.20
N ILE A 286 23.51 -15.87 23.81
CA ILE A 286 22.66 -16.18 22.65
C ILE A 286 23.20 -15.48 21.39
N PRO A 287 23.34 -16.19 20.25
CA PRO A 287 23.83 -15.59 19.02
C PRO A 287 23.01 -14.38 18.55
N TYR A 288 23.69 -13.30 18.15
CA TYR A 288 23.10 -12.04 17.67
C TYR A 288 21.98 -12.22 16.62
N ARG A 289 22.05 -13.28 15.79
CA ARG A 289 21.03 -13.63 14.79
C ARG A 289 19.64 -13.94 15.37
N TYR A 290 19.51 -14.19 16.68
CA TYR A 290 18.21 -14.38 17.34
C TYR A 290 17.67 -13.09 17.96
N LEU A 291 18.56 -12.14 18.25
CA LEU A 291 18.24 -10.80 18.73
C LEU A 291 17.84 -9.88 17.57
N ASN A 292 18.56 -9.98 16.44
CA ASN A 292 18.32 -9.28 15.19
C ASN A 292 18.38 -10.30 14.04
N PRO A 293 17.24 -10.92 13.68
CA PRO A 293 17.21 -11.92 12.63
C PRO A 293 17.65 -11.32 11.30
N PRO A 294 18.56 -11.99 10.57
CA PRO A 294 19.03 -11.50 9.29
C PRO A 294 17.90 -11.53 8.25
N LYS A 295 18.13 -10.81 7.15
CA LYS A 295 17.24 -10.81 5.98
C LYS A 295 16.85 -12.24 5.58
N GLY A 296 15.56 -12.49 5.39
CA GLY A 296 15.05 -13.81 5.01
C GLY A 296 14.72 -14.74 6.19
N VAL A 297 14.92 -14.31 7.44
CA VAL A 297 14.66 -15.13 8.63
C VAL A 297 13.38 -14.69 9.34
N PHE A 298 12.62 -15.67 9.82
CA PHE A 298 11.36 -15.43 10.54
C PHE A 298 11.62 -14.78 11.91
N ASP A 299 10.98 -13.64 12.17
CA ASP A 299 10.96 -12.98 13.48
C ASP A 299 9.55 -13.08 14.11
N PRO A 300 9.35 -13.82 15.21
CA PRO A 300 8.04 -13.96 15.83
C PRO A 300 7.46 -12.64 16.35
N LEU A 301 8.29 -11.72 16.88
CA LEU A 301 7.82 -10.42 17.38
C LEU A 301 7.30 -9.56 16.24
N TRP A 302 8.06 -9.49 15.15
CA TRP A 302 7.66 -8.74 13.96
C TRP A 302 6.39 -9.31 13.33
N ASN A 303 6.30 -10.63 13.18
CA ASN A 303 5.12 -11.28 12.61
C ASN A 303 3.87 -11.07 13.48
N GLY A 304 4.00 -11.21 14.81
CA GLY A 304 2.93 -10.89 15.75
C GLY A 304 2.46 -9.44 15.62
N PHE A 305 3.41 -8.50 15.50
CA PHE A 305 3.11 -7.09 15.25
C PHE A 305 2.36 -6.88 13.93
N LEU A 306 2.78 -7.48 12.81
CA LEU A 306 2.11 -7.34 11.52
C LEU A 306 0.65 -7.86 11.56
N LEU A 307 0.39 -8.93 12.30
CA LEU A 307 -0.97 -9.46 12.51
C LEU A 307 -1.83 -8.48 13.33
N CYS A 308 -1.30 -7.98 14.44
CA CYS A 308 -1.99 -6.98 15.27
C CYS A 308 -2.25 -5.68 14.49
N TRP A 309 -1.25 -5.21 13.73
CA TRP A 309 -1.34 -4.03 12.87
C TRP A 309 -2.44 -4.19 11.81
N SER A 310 -2.43 -5.31 11.08
CA SER A 310 -3.45 -5.63 10.07
C SER A 310 -4.85 -5.69 10.68
N THR A 311 -4.97 -6.28 11.87
CA THR A 311 -6.23 -6.39 12.60
C THR A 311 -6.74 -5.02 13.06
N ALA A 312 -5.87 -4.16 13.59
CA ALA A 312 -6.21 -2.80 14.00
C ALA A 312 -6.73 -1.96 12.83
N LEU A 313 -6.08 -2.07 11.66
CA LEU A 313 -6.52 -1.41 10.42
C LEU A 313 -7.88 -1.93 9.91
N LEU A 314 -8.12 -3.25 10.01
CA LEU A 314 -9.40 -3.83 9.63
C LEU A 314 -10.53 -3.33 10.55
N LEU A 315 -10.30 -3.35 11.86
CA LEU A 315 -11.25 -2.88 12.86
C LEU A 315 -11.62 -1.42 12.64
N SER A 316 -10.64 -0.55 12.38
CA SER A 316 -10.90 0.87 12.14
C SER A 316 -11.79 1.10 10.91
N SER A 317 -11.52 0.38 9.81
CA SER A 317 -12.32 0.47 8.59
C SER A 317 -13.76 0.01 8.81
N ARG A 318 -13.98 -1.05 9.62
CA ARG A 318 -15.33 -1.54 9.92
C ARG A 318 -16.07 -0.57 10.85
N ILE A 319 -15.49 -0.25 12.00
CA ILE A 319 -16.18 0.51 13.04
C ILE A 319 -16.49 1.93 12.57
N VAL A 320 -15.59 2.56 11.80
CA VAL A 320 -15.76 3.95 11.33
C VAL A 320 -16.45 4.02 9.98
N ALA A 321 -16.07 3.20 9.00
CA ALA A 321 -16.55 3.35 7.62
C ALA A 321 -17.78 2.50 7.28
N THR A 322 -18.00 1.34 7.90
CA THR A 322 -19.16 0.50 7.54
C THR A 322 -20.47 0.94 8.19
N SER A 323 -21.43 1.32 7.34
CA SER A 323 -22.87 1.18 7.53
C SER A 323 -23.52 1.19 6.15
N HIS A 324 -24.28 0.15 5.83
CA HIS A 324 -24.94 -0.08 4.54
C HIS A 324 -25.80 1.13 4.12
N ARG A 325 -25.33 1.87 3.10
CA ARG A 325 -26.11 2.60 2.07
C ARG A 325 -25.19 3.63 1.43
N VAL A 326 -24.55 3.25 0.32
CA VAL A 326 -24.07 4.24 -0.63
C VAL A 326 -25.24 4.56 -1.55
N VAL A 327 -25.68 5.81 -1.52
CA VAL A 327 -26.66 6.39 -2.44
C VAL A 327 -26.18 6.11 -3.87
N LYS A 328 -26.99 5.39 -4.66
CA LYS A 328 -26.71 5.16 -6.08
C LYS A 328 -26.58 6.51 -6.77
N SER A 329 -25.40 6.82 -7.26
CA SER A 329 -25.22 7.92 -8.22
C SER A 329 -25.92 7.53 -9.54
N PRO A 330 -26.72 8.41 -10.15
CA PRO A 330 -27.41 8.12 -11.41
C PRO A 330 -26.49 7.87 -12.61
N PHE A 331 -25.17 8.04 -12.45
CA PHE A 331 -24.18 7.82 -13.51
C PHE A 331 -23.76 6.35 -13.74
N GLN A 332 -24.38 5.37 -13.06
CA GLN A 332 -24.02 3.96 -13.22
C GLN A 332 -24.70 3.23 -14.39
N LEU A 333 -25.36 3.93 -15.31
CA LEU A 333 -25.89 3.30 -16.51
C LEU A 333 -24.89 3.46 -17.67
N LYS A 334 -24.27 2.33 -18.00
CA LYS A 334 -23.39 2.02 -19.16
C LYS A 334 -21.91 2.37 -18.99
N GLN A 335 -21.14 1.38 -18.50
CA GLN A 335 -19.84 1.01 -19.08
C GLN A 335 -19.51 -0.45 -18.79
#